data_AF-A0A7K9AJQ4-F1
#
_entry.id   AF-A0A7K9AJQ4-F1
#
_cell.length_a   1.000
_cell.length_b   1.000
_cell.length_c   1.000
_cell.angle_alpha   90.00
_cell.angle_beta   90.00
_cell.angle_gamma   90.00
#
_symmetry.space_group_name_H-M   'P 1'
#
loop_
_entity.id
_entity.type
_entity.pdbx_description
1 polymer ?
#
loop_
_entity_poly.entity_id
_entity_poly.type
_entity_poly.pdbx_seq_one_letter_code
_entity_poly.pdbx_strand_id
1 'polypeptide(L)'
;IVFQNCDLVQQSIVHIVQNPQKSSQKKDEAEDNCAGGTLKGLEREPESLTRVDLSTSILPSLSEGLAVILDTANKSISLPCDKSGAASYNSFYVFCKSFCRAVKPGKLRVRCSVCKQGTLTLARGPSCWEDVLIPNRITGVCQSQRCNGNIAEFYFKCGAHPTSASETSVALNLITTNSRRITCVTCTDVGSPVLVFQCMHRHVICLDCFHLYCVTMLNDRQFIHDPELGYSLPCV
;
A
#
# COMPACT_ATOMS: atom_id res chain seq x y z
N ILE A 1 0.15 -23.05 -14.75
CA ILE A 1 0.28 -21.74 -14.06
C ILE A 1 1.75 -21.52 -13.82
N VAL A 2 2.36 -20.53 -14.48
CA VAL A 2 3.76 -20.18 -14.23
C VAL A 2 3.77 -19.25 -13.02
N PHE A 3 4.31 -19.72 -11.88
CA PHE A 3 4.31 -18.99 -10.60
C PHE A 3 4.99 -17.61 -10.67
N GLN A 4 5.89 -17.40 -11.63
CA GLN A 4 6.60 -16.13 -11.82
C GLN A 4 5.67 -14.98 -12.24
N ASN A 5 4.51 -15.26 -12.84
CA ASN A 5 3.61 -14.20 -13.32
C ASN A 5 2.67 -13.65 -12.23
N CYS A 6 2.69 -14.23 -11.02
CA CYS A 6 1.78 -13.89 -9.92
C CYS A 6 2.43 -13.00 -8.84
N ASP A 7 3.61 -12.43 -9.10
CA ASP A 7 4.40 -11.62 -8.15
C ASP A 7 4.57 -12.26 -6.75
N LEU A 8 4.60 -13.60 -6.69
CA LEU A 8 4.74 -14.32 -5.43
C LEU A 8 6.19 -14.25 -4.95
N VAL A 9 6.43 -13.40 -3.96
CA VAL A 9 7.72 -13.39 -3.24
C VAL A 9 7.92 -14.71 -2.48
N GLN A 10 9.19 -15.06 -2.24
CA GLN A 10 9.59 -16.30 -1.58
C GLN A 10 8.82 -16.52 -0.26
N GLN A 11 8.30 -17.74 -0.06
CA GLN A 11 7.49 -18.16 1.09
C GLN A 11 6.15 -17.40 1.27
N SER A 12 5.54 -16.94 0.18
CA SER A 12 4.16 -16.41 0.20
C SER A 12 3.12 -17.51 0.43
N ILE A 13 2.05 -17.17 1.13
CA ILE A 13 0.91 -18.06 1.39
C ILE A 13 -0.15 -17.83 0.31
N VAL A 14 -0.67 -18.91 -0.27
CA VAL A 14 -1.79 -18.94 -1.22
C VAL A 14 -2.90 -19.81 -0.63
N HIS A 15 -4.15 -19.36 -0.74
CA HIS A 15 -5.31 -20.15 -0.34
C HIS A 15 -5.95 -20.80 -1.57
N ILE A 16 -6.16 -22.13 -1.51
CA ILE A 16 -6.87 -22.88 -2.54
C ILE A 16 -8.28 -23.18 -2.01
N VAL A 17 -9.29 -22.80 -2.77
CA VAL A 17 -10.70 -23.04 -2.47
C VAL A 17 -11.28 -24.00 -3.51
N GLN A 18 -12.07 -24.97 -3.06
CA GLN A 18 -12.80 -25.85 -3.97
C GLN A 18 -14.15 -25.20 -4.31
N ASN A 19 -14.46 -25.13 -5.60
CA ASN A 19 -15.77 -24.65 -6.05
C ASN A 19 -16.85 -25.66 -5.59
N PRO A 20 -17.89 -25.25 -4.83
CA PRO A 20 -18.99 -26.13 -4.47
C PRO A 20 -19.83 -26.62 -5.67
N GLN A 21 -19.71 -26.00 -6.85
CA GLN A 21 -20.55 -26.29 -8.03
C GLN A 21 -20.03 -27.36 -8.99
N LYS A 22 -19.33 -28.40 -8.52
CA LYS A 22 -19.12 -29.61 -9.33
C LYS A 22 -19.40 -30.89 -8.52
N SER A 23 -20.66 -31.05 -8.13
CA SER A 23 -21.26 -32.36 -7.94
C SER A 23 -22.62 -32.40 -8.65
N SER A 24 -22.69 -33.22 -9.71
CA SER A 24 -23.92 -33.74 -10.33
C SER A 24 -24.58 -32.89 -11.44
N GLN A 25 -24.17 -33.08 -12.70
CA GLN A 25 -24.90 -33.90 -13.69
C GLN A 25 -24.28 -33.74 -15.09
N LYS A 26 -23.85 -34.86 -15.68
CA LYS A 26 -23.70 -35.04 -17.12
C LYS A 26 -25.10 -35.19 -17.72
N LYS A 27 -25.43 -34.44 -18.77
CA LYS A 27 -26.27 -34.87 -19.91
C LYS A 27 -26.36 -33.77 -20.97
N ASP A 28 -25.74 -34.07 -22.10
CA ASP A 28 -26.11 -33.89 -23.52
C ASP A 28 -26.81 -32.61 -24.03
N GLU A 29 -26.42 -32.32 -25.26
CA GLU A 29 -26.57 -31.13 -26.10
C GLU A 29 -28.01 -30.77 -26.51
N ALA A 30 -28.25 -29.47 -26.69
CA ALA A 30 -29.08 -28.94 -27.78
C ALA A 30 -28.72 -27.46 -28.03
N GLU A 31 -28.39 -27.15 -29.29
CA GLU A 31 -28.22 -25.81 -29.84
C GLU A 31 -29.52 -25.00 -29.74
N ASP A 32 -29.41 -23.70 -29.39
CA ASP A 32 -30.26 -22.69 -30.02
C ASP A 32 -29.56 -21.32 -30.02
N ASN A 33 -29.59 -20.69 -31.19
CA ASN A 33 -29.03 -19.36 -31.46
C ASN A 33 -30.07 -18.31 -31.09
N CYS A 34 -29.69 -17.26 -30.33
CA CYS A 34 -30.24 -15.93 -30.61
C CYS A 34 -29.45 -14.79 -29.97
N ALA A 35 -29.29 -13.74 -30.77
CA ALA A 35 -28.50 -12.56 -30.56
C ALA A 35 -28.95 -11.70 -29.36
N GLY A 36 -27.96 -11.18 -28.63
CA GLY A 36 -28.15 -10.17 -27.59
C GLY A 36 -26.83 -9.48 -27.31
N GLY A 37 -26.49 -8.47 -28.12
CA GLY A 37 -25.31 -7.64 -27.92
C GLY A 37 -25.41 -6.89 -26.59
N THR A 38 -24.63 -7.32 -25.60
CA THR A 38 -24.40 -6.56 -24.37
C THR A 38 -23.05 -5.86 -24.51
N LEU A 39 -23.07 -4.53 -24.46
CA LEU A 39 -21.87 -3.71 -24.35
C LEU A 39 -20.97 -4.29 -23.27
N LYS A 40 -19.82 -4.85 -23.66
CA LYS A 40 -18.72 -5.11 -22.74
C LYS A 40 -18.24 -3.76 -22.23
N GLY A 41 -18.75 -3.37 -21.06
CA GLY A 41 -18.08 -2.41 -20.21
C GLY A 41 -16.63 -2.84 -20.07
N LEU A 42 -15.72 -1.89 -20.19
CA LEU A 42 -14.29 -2.08 -20.01
C LEU A 42 -14.06 -2.43 -18.53
N GLU A 43 -14.37 -3.66 -18.13
CA GLU A 43 -14.05 -4.18 -16.80
C GLU A 43 -12.52 -4.20 -16.70
N ARG A 44 -11.99 -3.18 -16.02
CA ARG A 44 -10.58 -3.10 -15.69
C ARG A 44 -10.29 -4.28 -14.77
N GLU A 45 -9.53 -5.26 -15.27
CA GLU A 45 -9.04 -6.40 -14.48
C GLU A 45 -8.53 -5.91 -13.12
N PRO A 46 -8.95 -6.54 -12.01
CA PRO A 46 -8.58 -6.10 -10.67
C PRO A 46 -7.07 -6.17 -10.50
N GLU A 47 -6.45 -5.02 -10.26
CA GLU A 47 -5.00 -4.90 -10.10
C GLU A 47 -4.52 -5.63 -8.84
N SER A 48 -3.41 -6.38 -8.97
CA SER A 48 -2.84 -7.13 -7.85
C SER A 48 -2.44 -6.19 -6.71
N LEU A 49 -2.74 -6.58 -5.47
CA LEU A 49 -2.34 -5.84 -4.27
C LEU A 49 -0.82 -5.69 -4.13
N THR A 50 -0.02 -6.52 -4.81
CA THR A 50 1.44 -6.40 -4.87
C THR A 50 1.93 -5.20 -5.66
N ARG A 51 1.08 -4.61 -6.50
CA ARG A 51 1.42 -3.48 -7.39
C ARG A 51 0.76 -2.17 -7.00
N VAL A 52 -0.04 -2.16 -5.95
CA VAL A 52 -0.74 -0.95 -5.49
C VAL A 52 0.29 0.06 -4.97
N ASP A 53 0.22 1.28 -5.51
CA ASP A 53 0.97 2.44 -5.04
C ASP A 53 0.05 3.55 -4.57
N LEU A 54 0.04 3.80 -3.25
CA LEU A 54 -0.72 4.88 -2.64
C LEU A 54 0.12 6.16 -2.45
N SER A 55 1.42 6.14 -2.79
CA SER A 55 2.34 7.28 -2.62
C SER A 55 2.02 8.46 -3.53
N THR A 56 1.28 8.25 -4.63
CA THR A 56 0.82 9.33 -5.52
C THR A 56 -0.20 10.23 -4.83
N SER A 57 -0.99 9.69 -3.90
CA SER A 57 -1.85 10.48 -3.01
C SER A 57 -1.08 11.19 -1.90
N ILE A 58 0.17 10.73 -1.65
CA ILE A 58 1.24 11.10 -0.72
C ILE A 58 2.08 12.35 -1.04
N LEU A 59 2.73 12.27 -2.20
CA LEU A 59 3.86 13.12 -2.52
C LEU A 59 3.36 14.41 -3.17
N PRO A 60 3.84 15.59 -2.73
CA PRO A 60 3.51 16.84 -3.39
C PRO A 60 4.00 16.82 -4.85
N SER A 61 3.17 17.33 -5.77
CA SER A 61 3.41 17.32 -7.23
C SER A 61 4.67 18.09 -7.61
N LEU A 62 4.99 19.16 -6.89
CA LEU A 62 6.13 20.04 -7.09
C LEU A 62 6.59 20.54 -5.71
N SER A 63 7.91 20.64 -5.50
CA SER A 63 8.50 21.26 -4.31
C SER A 63 8.34 22.78 -4.40
N GLU A 64 7.13 23.29 -4.18
CA GLU A 64 6.90 24.74 -4.11
C GLU A 64 7.23 25.22 -2.69
N GLY A 65 8.50 25.58 -2.46
CA GLY A 65 8.92 26.14 -1.18
C GLY A 65 10.43 26.24 -0.96
N LEU A 66 11.15 26.97 -1.83
CA LEU A 66 12.36 27.76 -1.52
C LEU A 66 12.88 28.37 -2.84
N ALA A 67 13.04 29.69 -2.88
CA ALA A 67 13.28 30.46 -4.09
C ALA A 67 14.75 30.94 -4.24
N VAL A 68 15.23 30.91 -5.49
CA VAL A 68 16.30 31.71 -6.18
C VAL A 68 17.77 31.46 -5.76
N ILE A 69 18.84 31.42 -6.61
CA ILE A 69 19.15 31.96 -7.95
C ILE A 69 20.27 31.12 -8.66
N LEU A 70 20.28 31.15 -10.01
CA LEU A 70 21.33 30.83 -11.03
C LEU A 70 21.37 29.36 -11.52
N ASP A 71 21.39 29.01 -12.80
CA ASP A 71 21.58 29.78 -14.03
C ASP A 71 21.01 29.01 -15.24
N THR A 72 20.71 29.77 -16.30
CA THR A 72 20.08 29.30 -17.53
C THR A 72 21.05 28.47 -18.37
N ALA A 73 20.91 27.14 -18.38
CA ALA A 73 21.50 26.30 -19.42
C ALA A 73 20.68 25.03 -19.65
N ASN A 74 20.13 24.93 -20.85
CA ASN A 74 19.47 23.77 -21.40
C ASN A 74 20.25 22.47 -21.12
N LYS A 75 19.69 21.60 -20.29
CA LYS A 75 20.05 20.19 -20.28
C LYS A 75 18.79 19.38 -20.09
N SER A 76 18.33 18.78 -21.18
CA SER A 76 17.37 17.68 -21.17
C SER A 76 17.84 16.62 -20.17
N ILE A 77 17.25 16.60 -18.98
CA ILE A 77 17.48 15.56 -17.98
C ILE A 77 16.73 14.33 -18.46
N SER A 78 17.42 13.48 -19.21
CA SER A 78 17.02 12.10 -19.41
C SER A 78 16.95 11.44 -18.02
N LEU A 79 15.75 10.99 -17.67
CA LEU A 79 15.55 10.04 -16.57
C LEU A 79 16.50 8.86 -16.77
N PRO A 80 17.37 8.51 -15.80
CA PRO A 80 18.10 7.26 -15.88
C PRO A 80 17.07 6.12 -15.81
N CYS A 81 16.86 5.46 -16.94
CA CYS A 81 16.22 4.16 -16.97
C CYS A 81 17.22 3.18 -16.37
N ASP A 82 17.20 3.06 -15.04
CA ASP A 82 17.89 1.97 -14.35
C ASP A 82 17.20 0.66 -14.73
N LYS A 83 17.69 0.06 -15.81
CA LYS A 83 17.51 -1.36 -16.10
C LYS A 83 18.39 -2.16 -15.15
N SER A 84 17.94 -2.31 -13.91
CA SER A 84 18.47 -3.29 -12.96
C SER A 84 17.30 -3.97 -12.25
N GLY A 85 17.37 -5.30 -12.15
CA GLY A 85 16.22 -6.20 -12.03
C GLY A 85 15.14 -5.79 -11.03
N ALA A 86 13.88 -5.86 -11.48
CA ALA A 86 12.62 -5.70 -10.73
C ALA A 86 12.81 -5.30 -9.25
N ALA A 87 13.27 -4.06 -9.02
CA ALA A 87 13.37 -3.53 -7.68
C ALA A 87 11.95 -3.52 -7.14
N SER A 88 11.69 -4.31 -6.09
CA SER A 88 10.41 -4.36 -5.40
C SER A 88 10.03 -2.94 -5.02
N TYR A 89 9.15 -2.32 -5.82
CA TYR A 89 8.65 -0.99 -5.54
C TYR A 89 7.83 -1.10 -4.26
N ASN A 90 8.37 -0.56 -3.17
CA ASN A 90 7.76 -0.67 -1.85
C ASN A 90 6.92 0.58 -1.61
N SER A 91 5.61 0.47 -1.82
CA SER A 91 4.66 1.55 -1.60
C SER A 91 4.30 1.75 -0.13
N PHE A 92 4.53 0.73 0.70
CA PHE A 92 4.04 0.67 2.07
C PHE A 92 5.19 0.49 3.04
N TYR A 93 5.10 1.16 4.18
CA TYR A 93 6.02 1.00 5.30
C TYR A 93 5.25 0.57 6.55
N VAL A 94 5.86 -0.31 7.31
CA VAL A 94 5.31 -0.85 8.57
C VAL A 94 6.36 -0.78 9.67
N PHE A 95 5.92 -0.69 10.91
CA PHE A 95 6.79 -0.95 12.06
C PHE A 95 6.72 -2.43 12.45
N CYS A 96 7.80 -3.17 12.20
CA CYS A 96 7.89 -4.58 12.61
C CYS A 96 8.36 -4.66 14.07
N LYS A 97 7.47 -5.04 14.98
CA LYS A 97 7.73 -5.09 16.43
C LYS A 97 8.61 -6.27 16.86
N SER A 98 8.41 -7.45 16.25
CA SER A 98 8.96 -8.71 16.78
C SER A 98 10.42 -8.92 16.37
N PHE A 99 10.69 -8.98 15.06
CA PHE A 99 11.99 -9.39 14.53
C PHE A 99 12.89 -8.20 14.18
N CYS A 100 12.39 -7.22 13.42
CA CYS A 100 13.23 -6.13 12.95
C CYS A 100 13.39 -4.98 13.95
N ARG A 101 12.36 -4.73 14.78
CA ARG A 101 12.27 -3.57 15.69
C ARG A 101 12.54 -2.24 14.99
N ALA A 102 12.09 -2.13 13.75
CA ALA A 102 12.40 -1.00 12.87
C ALA A 102 11.30 -0.81 11.83
N VAL A 103 11.32 0.37 11.21
CA VAL A 103 10.53 0.66 9.99
C VAL A 103 11.07 -0.20 8.85
N LYS A 104 10.18 -0.94 8.20
CA LYS A 104 10.51 -1.83 7.08
C LYS A 104 9.44 -1.74 5.99
N PRO A 105 9.76 -2.14 4.74
CA PRO A 105 8.75 -2.34 3.72
C PRO A 105 7.62 -3.26 4.20
N GLY A 106 6.39 -2.89 3.87
CA GLY A 106 5.16 -3.61 4.22
C GLY A 106 4.58 -4.34 3.02
N LYS A 107 3.89 -5.45 3.30
CA LYS A 107 3.06 -6.18 2.33
C LYS A 107 1.59 -5.97 2.67
N LEU A 108 0.84 -5.37 1.74
CA LEU A 108 -0.61 -5.26 1.85
C LEU A 108 -1.25 -6.62 1.58
N ARG A 109 -2.18 -7.03 2.45
CA ARG A 109 -2.94 -8.26 2.34
C ARG A 109 -4.40 -7.98 2.64
N VAL A 110 -5.27 -8.89 2.20
CA VAL A 110 -6.70 -8.80 2.41
C VAL A 110 -7.26 -10.14 2.88
N ARG A 111 -8.26 -10.07 3.75
CA ARG A 111 -9.02 -11.22 4.22
C ARG A 111 -10.51 -10.87 4.29
N CYS A 112 -11.35 -11.90 4.37
CA CYS A 112 -12.76 -11.73 4.69
C CYS A 112 -12.92 -11.22 6.12
N SER A 113 -13.66 -10.13 6.31
CA SER A 113 -13.95 -9.57 7.63
C SER A 113 -14.71 -10.55 8.56
N VAL A 114 -15.49 -11.47 7.99
CA VAL A 114 -16.34 -12.44 8.72
C VAL A 114 -15.53 -13.67 9.13
N CYS A 115 -14.99 -14.44 8.18
CA CYS A 115 -14.30 -15.70 8.48
C CYS A 115 -12.78 -15.55 8.69
N LYS A 116 -12.23 -14.34 8.51
CA LYS A 116 -10.80 -14.02 8.62
C LYS A 116 -9.87 -14.79 7.67
N GLN A 117 -10.41 -15.47 6.66
CA GLN A 117 -9.65 -16.20 5.65
C GLN A 117 -9.22 -15.29 4.49
N GLY A 118 -8.04 -15.57 3.91
CA GLY A 118 -7.49 -14.86 2.73
C GLY A 118 -8.14 -15.28 1.40
N THR A 119 -9.42 -15.64 1.42
CA THR A 119 -10.19 -16.19 0.30
C THR A 119 -11.20 -15.18 -0.28
N LEU A 120 -11.07 -13.90 0.08
CA LEU A 120 -11.95 -12.85 -0.41
C LEU A 120 -11.39 -12.24 -1.69
N THR A 121 -12.16 -12.33 -2.77
CA THR A 121 -11.87 -11.67 -4.05
C THR A 121 -12.50 -10.29 -4.05
N LEU A 122 -11.71 -9.25 -4.33
CA LEU A 122 -12.17 -7.87 -4.30
C LEU A 122 -12.98 -7.50 -5.54
N ALA A 123 -14.03 -6.69 -5.37
CA ALA A 123 -14.77 -6.11 -6.49
C ALA A 123 -13.98 -4.99 -7.19
N ARG A 124 -13.15 -4.26 -6.42
CA ARG A 124 -12.20 -3.27 -6.94
C ARG A 124 -10.92 -3.25 -6.09
N GLY A 125 -9.81 -2.84 -6.69
CA GLY A 125 -8.57 -2.58 -5.95
C GLY A 125 -8.66 -1.31 -5.08
N PRO A 126 -7.86 -1.22 -4.01
CA PRO A 126 -7.71 0.02 -3.24
C PRO A 126 -6.95 1.08 -4.04
N SER A 127 -7.36 2.33 -3.89
CA SER A 127 -6.83 3.49 -4.63
C SER A 127 -6.24 4.59 -3.74
N CYS A 128 -6.58 4.60 -2.46
CA CYS A 128 -6.06 5.55 -1.45
C CYS A 128 -5.86 4.86 -0.09
N TRP A 129 -5.26 5.56 0.87
CA TRP A 129 -5.05 5.00 2.21
C TRP A 129 -6.35 4.77 2.96
N GLU A 130 -7.37 5.58 2.72
CA GLU A 130 -8.69 5.43 3.35
C GLU A 130 -9.35 4.11 2.95
N ASP A 131 -9.14 3.63 1.72
CA ASP A 131 -9.66 2.35 1.25
C ASP A 131 -9.13 1.15 2.07
N VAL A 132 -7.92 1.26 2.62
CA VAL A 132 -7.25 0.18 3.36
C VAL A 132 -7.22 0.38 4.87
N LEU A 133 -7.33 1.61 5.36
CA LEU A 133 -7.32 1.92 6.79
C LEU A 133 -8.72 1.98 7.40
N ILE A 134 -9.73 2.44 6.65
CA ILE A 134 -11.09 2.59 7.17
C ILE A 134 -11.87 1.28 6.93
N PRO A 135 -12.44 0.66 7.98
CA PRO A 135 -13.22 -0.56 7.83
C PRO A 135 -14.41 -0.38 6.87
N ASN A 136 -14.83 -1.48 6.24
CA ASN A 136 -16.06 -1.57 5.43
C ASN A 136 -16.08 -0.69 4.17
N ARG A 137 -14.92 -0.22 3.67
CA ARG A 137 -14.80 0.61 2.46
C ARG A 137 -14.87 -0.17 1.14
N ILE A 138 -14.28 -1.36 1.11
CA ILE A 138 -14.21 -2.19 -0.10
C ILE A 138 -14.97 -3.49 0.12
N THR A 139 -15.78 -3.83 -0.87
CA THR A 139 -16.53 -5.08 -0.92
C THR A 139 -15.85 -6.11 -1.81
N GLY A 140 -16.24 -7.36 -1.63
CA GLY A 140 -15.77 -8.49 -2.40
C GLY A 140 -16.67 -9.69 -2.19
N VAL A 141 -16.23 -10.84 -2.67
CA VAL A 141 -16.94 -12.12 -2.49
C VAL A 141 -15.98 -13.11 -1.83
N CYS A 142 -16.33 -13.57 -0.63
CA CYS A 142 -15.59 -14.62 0.04
C CYS A 142 -15.85 -15.98 -0.63
N GLN A 143 -14.77 -16.67 -1.02
CA GLN A 143 -14.83 -17.97 -1.68
C GLN A 143 -14.75 -19.15 -0.70
N SER A 144 -14.74 -18.88 0.62
CA SER A 144 -14.75 -19.95 1.63
C SER A 144 -16.11 -20.63 1.69
N GLN A 145 -16.09 -21.97 1.81
CA GLN A 145 -17.31 -22.76 1.97
C GLN A 145 -18.07 -22.29 3.22
N ARG A 146 -19.39 -22.06 3.08
CA ARG A 146 -20.29 -21.58 4.14
C ARG A 146 -19.96 -20.17 4.69
N CYS A 147 -19.36 -19.30 3.88
CA CYS A 147 -19.18 -17.89 4.22
C CYS A 147 -19.89 -16.99 3.21
N ASN A 148 -20.82 -16.16 3.69
CA ASN A 148 -21.50 -15.14 2.89
C ASN A 148 -20.88 -13.75 3.11
N GLY A 149 -19.62 -13.69 3.55
CA GLY A 149 -18.92 -12.44 3.84
C GLY A 149 -18.60 -11.68 2.56
N ASN A 150 -18.95 -10.40 2.54
CA ASN A 150 -18.79 -9.51 1.39
C ASN A 150 -17.92 -8.28 1.66
N ILE A 151 -17.37 -8.15 2.86
CA ILE A 151 -16.57 -7.00 3.28
C ILE A 151 -15.09 -7.40 3.37
N ALA A 152 -14.24 -6.63 2.69
CA ALA A 152 -12.80 -6.76 2.75
C ALA A 152 -12.25 -6.18 4.06
N GLU A 153 -11.31 -6.91 4.67
CA GLU A 153 -10.49 -6.43 5.78
C GLU A 153 -9.03 -6.45 5.35
N PHE A 154 -8.43 -5.27 5.23
CA PHE A 154 -7.02 -5.13 4.89
C PHE A 154 -6.14 -5.21 6.13
N TYR A 155 -4.94 -5.73 5.93
CA TYR A 155 -3.91 -5.78 6.97
C TYR A 155 -2.53 -5.79 6.32
N PHE A 156 -1.52 -5.42 7.11
CA PHE A 156 -0.15 -5.31 6.64
C PHE A 156 0.75 -6.32 7.35
N LYS A 157 1.80 -6.74 6.64
CA LYS A 157 2.84 -7.65 7.13
C LYS A 157 4.22 -7.06 6.88
N CYS A 158 5.20 -7.41 7.70
CA CYS A 158 6.57 -7.08 7.41
C CYS A 158 7.03 -7.78 6.12
N GLY A 159 7.64 -7.02 5.22
CA GLY A 159 8.18 -7.54 3.97
C GLY A 159 9.59 -8.11 4.08
N ALA A 160 10.31 -7.77 5.15
CA ALA A 160 11.74 -8.06 5.32
C ALA A 160 12.06 -9.48 5.81
N HIS A 161 11.06 -10.23 6.27
CA HIS A 161 11.22 -11.61 6.71
C HIS A 161 9.95 -12.42 6.41
N PRO A 162 10.03 -13.76 6.43
CA PRO A 162 8.85 -14.62 6.39
C PRO A 162 7.95 -14.31 7.58
N THR A 163 6.65 -14.18 7.34
CA THR A 163 5.64 -13.88 8.36
C THR A 163 4.56 -14.95 8.34
N SER A 164 4.15 -15.43 9.51
CA SER A 164 3.03 -16.37 9.63
C SER A 164 1.70 -15.78 9.16
N ALA A 165 0.65 -16.60 9.05
CA ALA A 165 -0.67 -16.14 8.58
C ALA A 165 -1.27 -15.06 9.50
N SER A 166 -1.10 -15.21 10.82
CA SER A 166 -1.67 -14.36 11.87
C SER A 166 -0.84 -13.12 12.21
N GLU A 167 0.46 -13.11 11.88
CA GLU A 167 1.30 -11.94 12.11
C GLU A 167 0.82 -10.74 11.30
N THR A 168 0.63 -9.61 12.00
CA THR A 168 0.31 -8.32 11.38
C THR A 168 1.28 -7.26 11.88
N SER A 169 1.45 -6.20 11.11
CA SER A 169 2.25 -5.02 11.45
C SER A 169 1.43 -3.77 11.19
N VAL A 170 1.68 -2.72 11.98
CA VAL A 170 0.98 -1.44 11.83
C VAL A 170 1.55 -0.71 10.62
N ALA A 171 0.67 -0.25 9.73
CA ALA A 171 1.06 0.59 8.62
C ALA A 171 1.40 2.01 9.08
N LEU A 172 2.49 2.55 8.55
CA LEU A 172 2.92 3.93 8.77
C LEU A 172 2.55 4.72 7.53
N ASN A 173 1.30 5.16 7.47
CA ASN A 173 0.70 5.78 6.28
C ASN A 173 1.29 7.14 5.90
N LEU A 174 2.01 7.80 6.81
CA LEU A 174 2.74 9.03 6.50
C LEU A 174 4.13 8.78 5.90
N ILE A 175 4.64 7.54 5.95
CA ILE A 175 5.95 7.18 5.43
C ILE A 175 5.79 6.62 4.02
N THR A 176 6.59 7.15 3.09
CA THR A 176 6.56 6.76 1.69
C THR A 176 7.95 6.71 1.08
N THR A 177 8.09 5.95 -0.01
CA THR A 177 9.30 5.96 -0.84
C THR A 177 9.44 7.35 -1.47
N ASN A 178 10.63 7.94 -1.40
CA ASN A 178 10.92 9.24 -1.99
C ASN A 178 11.25 9.12 -3.49
N SER A 179 10.28 8.67 -4.28
CA SER A 179 10.44 8.45 -5.73
C SER A 179 10.72 9.74 -6.51
N ARG A 180 10.32 10.89 -5.96
CA ARG A 180 10.52 12.23 -6.55
C ARG A 180 11.80 12.94 -6.09
N ARG A 181 12.64 12.29 -5.27
CA ARG A 181 13.88 12.88 -4.73
C ARG A 181 13.68 14.25 -4.07
N ILE A 182 12.59 14.40 -3.32
CA ILE A 182 12.27 15.63 -2.57
C ILE A 182 13.28 15.76 -1.43
N THR A 183 13.85 16.94 -1.25
CA THR A 183 14.81 17.23 -0.19
C THR A 183 14.11 17.28 1.17
N CYS A 184 14.84 16.90 2.21
CA CYS A 184 14.38 17.02 3.58
C CYS A 184 14.24 18.51 3.96
N VAL A 185 13.11 18.91 4.55
CA VAL A 185 12.84 20.28 4.98
C VAL A 185 13.86 20.82 6.00
N THR A 186 14.51 19.93 6.76
CA THR A 186 15.48 20.31 7.80
C THR A 186 16.94 20.24 7.33
N CYS A 187 17.40 19.09 6.81
CA CYS A 187 18.81 18.90 6.43
C CYS A 187 19.10 19.14 4.95
N THR A 188 18.08 19.36 4.12
CA THR A 188 18.18 19.53 2.65
C THR A 188 18.71 18.31 1.87
N ASP A 189 19.10 17.23 2.55
CA ASP A 189 19.52 15.99 1.90
C ASP A 189 18.35 15.23 1.26
N VAL A 190 18.66 14.42 0.25
CA VAL A 190 17.71 13.50 -0.38
C VAL A 190 17.84 12.11 0.25
N GLY A 191 16.88 11.74 1.09
CA GLY A 191 16.77 10.41 1.72
C GLY A 191 15.59 9.59 1.20
N SER A 192 15.57 8.29 1.48
CA SER A 192 14.41 7.41 1.26
C SER A 192 14.42 6.23 2.24
N PRO A 193 13.29 5.90 2.90
CA PRO A 193 12.00 6.58 2.84
C PRO A 193 11.99 7.96 3.53
N VAL A 194 10.90 8.69 3.31
CA VAL A 194 10.60 9.98 3.95
C VAL A 194 9.22 9.96 4.61
N LEU A 195 9.05 10.79 5.63
CA LEU A 195 7.74 11.10 6.20
C LEU A 195 7.20 12.35 5.52
N VAL A 196 5.91 12.33 5.17
CA VAL A 196 5.20 13.48 4.61
C VAL A 196 4.12 13.91 5.60
N PHE A 197 4.22 15.13 6.10
CA PHE A 197 3.23 15.70 6.99
C PHE A 197 1.91 15.97 6.25
N GLN A 198 0.80 15.97 6.98
CA GLN A 198 -0.54 16.27 6.46
C GLN A 198 -0.90 17.77 6.49
N CYS A 199 0.10 18.65 6.58
CA CYS A 199 -0.10 20.10 6.45
C CYS A 199 -0.42 20.48 5.00
N MET A 200 -0.91 21.71 4.77
CA MET A 200 -1.28 22.21 3.44
C MET A 200 -0.15 22.09 2.40
N HIS A 201 1.10 22.29 2.82
CA HIS A 201 2.28 22.20 1.95
C HIS A 201 2.87 20.79 1.84
N ARG A 202 2.33 19.82 2.60
CA ARG A 202 2.82 18.43 2.62
C ARG A 202 4.33 18.34 2.81
N HIS A 203 4.84 19.01 3.84
CA HIS A 203 6.28 19.06 4.11
C HIS A 203 6.88 17.66 4.25
N VAL A 204 8.06 17.48 3.67
CA VAL A 204 8.78 16.20 3.60
C VAL A 204 9.99 16.25 4.53
N ILE A 205 10.12 15.25 5.40
CA ILE A 205 11.23 15.10 6.34
C ILE A 205 11.84 13.69 6.24
N CYS A 206 13.17 13.58 6.24
CA CYS A 206 13.83 12.27 6.29
C CYS A 206 13.64 11.63 7.68
N LEU A 207 13.74 10.29 7.77
CA LEU A 207 13.49 9.60 9.03
C LEU A 207 14.50 9.94 10.14
N ASP A 208 15.75 10.24 9.79
CA ASP A 208 16.77 10.60 10.76
C ASP A 208 16.46 11.97 11.40
N CYS A 209 16.09 12.95 10.59
CA CYS A 209 15.67 14.26 11.09
C CYS A 209 14.34 14.19 11.84
N PHE A 210 13.41 13.33 11.40
CA PHE A 210 12.16 13.11 12.13
C PHE A 210 12.39 12.49 13.51
N HIS A 211 13.29 11.50 13.60
CA HIS A 211 13.70 10.93 14.88
C HIS A 211 14.30 12.01 15.80
N LEU A 212 15.23 12.82 15.28
CA LEU A 212 15.84 13.90 16.05
C LEU A 212 14.79 14.93 16.52
N TYR A 213 13.87 15.33 15.63
CA TYR A 213 12.75 16.21 15.98
C TYR A 213 11.92 15.64 17.13
N CYS A 214 11.53 14.37 17.06
CA CYS A 214 10.75 13.72 18.11
C CYS A 214 11.50 13.67 19.44
N VAL A 215 12.79 13.33 19.44
CA VAL A 215 13.62 13.26 20.64
C VAL A 215 13.78 14.64 21.29
N THR A 216 14.08 15.67 20.50
CA THR A 216 14.21 17.04 21.00
C THR A 216 12.89 17.52 21.62
N MET A 217 11.77 17.38 20.91
CA MET A 217 10.46 17.79 21.42
C MET A 217 10.03 17.00 22.66
N LEU A 218 10.43 15.72 22.77
CA LEU A 218 10.13 14.91 23.94
C LEU A 218 10.90 15.40 25.17
N ASN A 219 12.20 15.67 25.00
CA ASN A 219 13.06 16.19 26.07
C ASN A 219 12.59 17.57 26.55
N ASP A 220 12.16 18.42 25.61
CA ASP A 220 11.68 19.78 25.87
C ASP A 220 10.20 19.82 26.31
N ARG A 221 9.54 18.66 26.41
CA ARG A 221 8.11 18.52 26.76
C ARG A 221 7.16 19.32 25.86
N GLN A 222 7.50 19.42 24.57
CA GLN A 222 6.76 20.17 23.54
C GLN A 222 5.74 19.30 22.78
N PHE A 223 5.46 18.08 23.24
CA PHE A 223 4.38 17.28 22.68
C PHE A 223 3.02 17.93 22.96
N ILE A 224 2.19 18.02 21.93
CA ILE A 224 0.87 18.64 22.01
C ILE A 224 -0.15 17.55 22.33
N HIS A 225 -0.94 17.76 23.39
CA HIS A 225 -2.06 16.90 23.71
C HIS A 225 -3.29 17.32 22.92
N ASP A 226 -3.75 16.44 22.05
CA ASP A 226 -5.04 16.53 21.36
C ASP A 226 -6.08 15.65 22.10
N PRO A 227 -7.30 16.14 22.39
CA PRO A 227 -8.30 15.38 23.12
C PRO A 227 -8.74 14.06 22.45
N GLU A 228 -8.65 13.96 21.14
CA GLU A 228 -9.09 12.77 20.37
C GLU A 228 -7.91 11.87 20.00
N LEU A 229 -6.74 12.45 19.71
CA LEU A 229 -5.56 11.73 19.21
C LEU A 229 -4.54 11.40 20.33
N GLY A 230 -4.59 12.09 21.46
CA GLY A 230 -3.58 12.02 22.52
C GLY A 230 -2.37 12.90 22.23
N TYR A 231 -1.19 12.50 22.70
CA TYR A 231 0.05 13.27 22.51
C TYR A 231 0.64 13.06 21.11
N SER A 232 0.84 14.17 20.38
CA SER A 232 1.38 14.16 19.02
C SER A 232 2.27 15.38 18.75
N LEU A 233 2.85 15.44 17.54
CA LEU A 233 3.64 16.55 17.05
C LEU A 233 3.07 17.07 15.72
N PRO A 234 3.03 18.40 15.51
CA PRO A 234 2.65 18.98 14.24
C PRO A 234 3.78 18.83 13.21
N CYS A 235 3.59 19.45 12.04
CA CYS A 235 4.70 19.69 11.13
C CYS A 235 5.81 20.48 11.83
N VAL A 236 7.07 20.14 11.51
CA VAL A 236 8.27 20.91 11.91
C VAL A 236 8.21 22.35 11.39
#